data_AF-A0A3N0ITY3-F1
#
_entry.id   AF-A0A3N0ITY3-F1
#
_cell.length_a   1.000
_cell.length_b   1.000
_cell.length_c   1.000
_cell.angle_alpha   90.00
_cell.angle_beta   90.00
_cell.angle_gamma   90.00
#
_symmetry.space_group_name_H-M   'P 1'
#
loop_
_entity.id
_entity.type
_entity.pdbx_description
1 polymer ?
#
loop_
_entity_poly.entity_id
_entity_poly.type
_entity_poly.pdbx_seq_one_letter_code
_entity_poly.pdbx_strand_id
1 'polypeptide(L)'
;MDTEPLHTADVVIVGSGVAGATTAREMARWRLSATVLEAGNDVACGSTRANSGIVHAGYDPLPGTLKARFNVAGSKLFPQWADDLGFSYVRNGSLVLAFSDEERASVRRLVARAVENGVPGVRELDAAEVRALEPEASPLVRGGLVAETGAICDPYEVALRAAEQAAEHGTTFRFNERVVSVERLAPERAAALDPVGPSDPPLRYLLVTSAGARYAARAVVNAAGVFADELNNAVSARKLRITARRGEYCLYDAEYGPLFSHTVFQAPSSAGKGVLVTPTVHGNLLVGPNAVEQASKTDLSTSAEGLRFVLEAARKTWPDASARGMIANFAGLRASSADGDDFVIGEPEDAPGFFNIACFDSPGLTSAPAVAEHVASAVAAQLGAAPNEAFDPRRVRCAPFAELDEAERADAIAQDPRWGHVVCRCCEVTEAELVAALRGPLPVLSLDALKWRTRAMMGRCHGGFCSPEIAKIVARETGRAPEALDKRLPGSPVVASSRPDYVELARTDEDAAPETAGEAAAAGALAAAPGVYDVAVVGGGAAGIAAAQAAASDGARVLLLDREAKLGGILKQCVHNGFGLHRFGVELTGPEYAQREIDALATRGSVDV
;
A
#
# COMPACT_ATOMS: atom_id res chain seq x y z
N MET A 1 2.29 31.60 -24.71
CA MET A 1 1.51 30.67 -25.54
C MET A 1 0.65 29.89 -24.57
N ASP A 2 -0.63 30.22 -24.55
CA ASP A 2 -1.63 29.75 -23.58
C ASP A 2 -2.38 28.55 -24.20
N THR A 3 -1.63 27.55 -24.64
CA THR A 3 -2.10 26.44 -25.49
C THR A 3 -2.43 25.16 -24.71
N GLU A 4 -2.15 25.14 -23.40
CA GLU A 4 -2.47 23.99 -22.54
C GLU A 4 -3.95 24.03 -22.11
N PRO A 5 -4.61 22.87 -21.98
CA PRO A 5 -6.03 22.80 -21.64
C PRO A 5 -6.33 23.42 -20.27
N LEU A 6 -7.31 24.33 -20.25
CA LEU A 6 -7.91 24.84 -19.02
C LEU A 6 -9.04 23.92 -18.60
N HIS A 7 -8.94 23.40 -17.38
CA HIS A 7 -10.00 22.66 -16.71
C HIS A 7 -10.70 23.57 -15.69
N THR A 8 -12.01 23.38 -15.52
CA THR A 8 -12.78 24.06 -14.48
C THR A 8 -13.49 23.04 -13.60
N ALA A 9 -13.55 23.34 -12.31
CA ALA A 9 -14.27 22.54 -11.32
C ALA A 9 -14.80 23.45 -10.22
N ASP A 10 -15.81 23.00 -9.47
CA ASP A 10 -16.24 23.73 -8.29
C ASP A 10 -15.15 23.66 -7.22
N VAL A 11 -14.54 22.48 -7.05
CA VAL A 11 -13.51 22.24 -6.05
C VAL A 11 -12.30 21.54 -6.67
N VAL A 12 -11.10 22.05 -6.38
CA VAL A 12 -9.84 21.34 -6.62
C VAL A 12 -9.21 20.95 -5.29
N ILE A 13 -8.94 19.66 -5.11
CA ILE A 13 -8.26 19.10 -3.94
C ILE A 13 -6.81 18.80 -4.32
N VAL A 14 -5.85 19.36 -3.59
CA VAL A 14 -4.42 19.15 -3.86
C VAL A 14 -3.86 18.14 -2.87
N GLY A 15 -3.45 16.98 -3.39
CA GLY A 15 -2.96 15.83 -2.63
C GLY A 15 -4.03 14.76 -2.42
N SER A 16 -3.65 13.50 -2.62
CA SER A 16 -4.50 12.30 -2.43
C SER A 16 -3.94 11.36 -1.35
N GLY A 17 -3.22 11.94 -0.37
CA GLY A 17 -3.05 11.29 0.93
C GLY A 17 -4.39 11.11 1.63
N VAL A 18 -4.39 10.48 2.82
CA VAL A 18 -5.63 10.18 3.56
C VAL A 18 -6.51 11.43 3.71
N ALA A 19 -5.94 12.59 4.05
CA ALA A 19 -6.69 13.85 4.15
C ALA A 19 -7.47 14.18 2.87
N GLY A 20 -6.78 14.27 1.73
CA GLY A 20 -7.41 14.65 0.47
C GLY A 20 -8.36 13.58 -0.08
N ALA A 21 -8.02 12.30 0.06
CA ALA A 21 -8.88 11.19 -0.37
C ALA A 21 -10.17 11.11 0.45
N THR A 22 -10.10 11.24 1.78
CA THR A 22 -11.30 11.27 2.62
C THR A 22 -12.12 12.54 2.38
N THR A 23 -11.49 13.70 2.14
CA THR A 23 -12.23 14.91 1.76
C THR A 23 -12.90 14.77 0.40
N ALA A 24 -12.27 14.12 -0.58
CA ALA A 24 -12.88 13.83 -1.88
C ALA A 24 -14.13 12.94 -1.74
N ARG A 25 -14.08 11.92 -0.87
CA ARG A 25 -15.24 11.09 -0.51
C ARG A 25 -16.37 11.94 0.08
N GLU A 26 -16.08 12.75 1.08
CA GLU A 26 -17.09 13.57 1.74
C GLU A 26 -17.63 14.70 0.84
N MET A 27 -16.83 15.19 -0.11
CA MET A 27 -17.27 16.09 -1.18
C MET A 27 -18.32 15.44 -2.09
N ALA A 28 -18.19 14.15 -2.39
CA ALA A 28 -19.11 13.44 -3.28
C ALA A 28 -20.54 13.30 -2.71
N ARG A 29 -20.74 13.61 -1.42
CA ARG A 29 -22.06 13.74 -0.78
C ARG A 29 -22.81 15.01 -1.20
N TRP A 30 -22.19 15.89 -1.97
CA TRP A 30 -22.75 17.17 -2.41
C TRP A 30 -22.76 17.23 -3.93
N ARG A 31 -23.70 17.99 -4.50
CA ARG A 31 -23.79 18.21 -5.96
C ARG A 31 -22.75 19.24 -6.41
N LEU A 32 -21.49 18.81 -6.41
CA LEU A 32 -20.32 19.59 -6.81
C LEU A 32 -19.43 18.78 -7.73
N SER A 33 -18.79 19.45 -8.68
CA SER A 33 -17.68 18.88 -9.46
C SER A 33 -16.37 19.00 -8.67
N ALA A 34 -15.70 17.88 -8.43
CA ALA A 34 -14.44 17.82 -7.71
C ALA A 34 -13.32 17.22 -8.57
N THR A 35 -12.13 17.81 -8.53
CA THR A 35 -10.91 17.26 -9.13
C THR A 35 -9.80 17.14 -8.09
N VAL A 36 -9.22 15.96 -7.95
CA VAL A 36 -8.06 15.69 -7.09
C VAL A 36 -6.78 15.69 -7.93
N LEU A 37 -5.81 16.51 -7.56
CA LEU A 37 -4.49 16.58 -8.18
C LEU A 37 -3.45 15.94 -7.26
N GLU A 38 -2.81 14.87 -7.71
CA GLU A 38 -1.78 14.13 -6.98
C GLU A 38 -0.45 14.17 -7.72
N ALA A 39 0.63 14.48 -6.99
CA ALA A 39 1.98 14.54 -7.54
C ALA A 39 2.56 13.14 -7.80
N GLY A 40 2.19 12.14 -7.01
CA GLY A 40 2.53 10.74 -7.22
C GLY A 40 1.72 10.06 -8.32
N ASN A 41 2.11 8.84 -8.66
CA ASN A 41 1.45 8.01 -9.67
C ASN A 41 0.29 7.15 -9.10
N ASP A 42 -0.08 7.37 -7.83
CA ASP A 42 -1.14 6.64 -7.14
C ASP A 42 -1.58 7.41 -5.89
N VAL A 43 -2.67 6.98 -5.26
CA VAL A 43 -3.12 7.51 -3.96
C VAL A 43 -2.14 7.18 -2.84
N ALA A 44 -2.17 7.98 -1.76
CA ALA A 44 -1.34 7.77 -0.57
C ALA A 44 0.18 7.70 -0.85
N CYS A 45 0.71 8.40 -1.87
CA CYS A 45 2.15 8.37 -2.18
C CYS A 45 3.06 9.10 -1.17
N GLY A 46 2.48 9.87 -0.24
CA GLY A 46 3.20 10.59 0.82
C GLY A 46 3.15 9.91 2.19
N SER A 47 2.96 10.70 3.26
CA SER A 47 3.01 10.25 4.65
C SER A 47 2.00 9.15 5.02
N THR A 48 0.88 9.07 4.31
CA THR A 48 -0.15 8.03 4.50
C THR A 48 0.41 6.62 4.29
N ARG A 49 1.39 6.47 3.41
CA ARG A 49 2.08 5.20 3.12
C ARG A 49 3.21 4.89 4.10
N ALA A 50 3.52 5.78 5.03
CA ALA A 50 4.65 5.58 5.94
C ALA A 50 4.31 6.04 7.36
N ASN A 51 3.40 5.30 7.99
CA ASN A 51 3.03 5.47 9.39
C ASN A 51 2.67 4.11 10.02
N SER A 52 2.37 4.11 11.32
CA SER A 52 2.11 2.90 12.08
C SER A 52 0.72 2.28 11.90
N GLY A 53 -0.17 2.87 11.10
CA GLY A 53 -1.54 2.37 10.91
C GLY A 53 -2.41 2.47 12.15
N ILE A 54 -2.09 3.36 13.09
CA ILE A 54 -2.79 3.43 14.39
C ILE A 54 -4.00 4.36 14.29
N VAL A 55 -5.14 3.85 14.75
CA VAL A 55 -6.34 4.61 15.07
C VAL A 55 -6.28 4.95 16.55
N HIS A 56 -5.74 6.14 16.86
CA HIS A 56 -5.47 6.57 18.24
C HIS A 56 -6.77 6.75 19.04
N ALA A 57 -6.77 6.33 20.31
CA ALA A 57 -7.93 6.48 21.19
C ALA A 57 -8.25 7.94 21.58
N GLY A 58 -7.25 8.85 21.54
CA GLY A 58 -7.43 10.28 21.86
C GLY A 58 -6.97 10.71 23.25
N TYR A 59 -6.30 9.85 24.02
CA TYR A 59 -5.79 10.19 25.36
C TYR A 59 -4.53 11.06 25.36
N ASP A 60 -3.79 11.14 24.25
CA ASP A 60 -2.50 11.83 24.16
C ASP A 60 -2.61 13.33 23.78
N PRO A 61 -3.41 13.74 22.78
CA PRO A 61 -3.47 15.13 22.35
C PRO A 61 -3.93 16.08 23.47
N LEU A 62 -3.33 17.28 23.53
CA LEU A 62 -3.67 18.29 24.54
C LEU A 62 -5.14 18.74 24.40
N PRO A 63 -5.92 18.79 25.50
CA PRO A 63 -7.29 19.28 25.47
C PRO A 63 -7.39 20.70 24.89
N GLY A 64 -8.49 20.97 24.17
CA GLY A 64 -8.73 22.25 23.50
C GLY A 64 -8.05 22.42 22.13
N THR A 65 -7.16 21.51 21.73
CA THR A 65 -6.54 21.51 20.40
C THR A 65 -7.44 20.89 19.32
N LEU A 66 -7.20 21.24 18.05
CA LEU A 66 -7.82 20.56 16.92
C LEU A 66 -7.40 19.09 16.84
N LYS A 67 -6.15 18.76 17.22
CA LYS A 67 -5.70 17.37 17.39
C LYS A 67 -6.61 16.59 18.34
N ALA A 68 -6.90 17.12 19.53
CA ALA A 68 -7.79 16.43 20.48
C ALA A 68 -9.21 16.31 19.94
N ARG A 69 -9.78 17.40 19.42
CA ARG A 69 -11.14 17.42 18.87
C ARG A 69 -11.31 16.39 17.75
N PHE A 70 -10.46 16.44 16.73
CA PHE A 70 -10.60 15.59 15.56
C PHE A 70 -10.11 14.16 15.78
N ASN A 71 -9.17 13.91 16.70
CA ASN A 71 -8.81 12.55 17.07
C ASN A 71 -10.02 11.84 17.67
N VAL A 72 -10.68 12.43 18.68
CA VAL A 72 -11.79 11.77 19.38
C VAL A 72 -12.99 11.59 18.44
N ALA A 73 -13.30 12.60 17.62
CA ALA A 73 -14.36 12.49 16.62
C ALA A 73 -14.04 11.43 15.56
N GLY A 74 -12.83 11.45 14.99
CA GLY A 74 -12.42 10.51 13.95
C GLY A 74 -12.35 9.06 14.46
N SER A 75 -11.79 8.84 15.66
CA SER A 75 -11.74 7.50 16.29
C SER A 75 -13.14 6.85 16.40
N LYS A 76 -14.19 7.65 16.67
CA LYS A 76 -15.58 7.17 16.72
C LYS A 76 -16.13 6.79 15.34
N LEU A 77 -15.70 7.46 14.28
CA LEU A 77 -16.15 7.21 12.90
C LEU A 77 -15.48 5.99 12.27
N PHE A 78 -14.25 5.67 12.67
CA PHE A 78 -13.42 4.62 12.06
C PHE A 78 -14.10 3.24 11.94
N PRO A 79 -14.77 2.70 12.98
CA PRO A 79 -15.44 1.41 12.87
C PRO A 79 -16.53 1.41 11.79
N GLN A 80 -17.39 2.43 11.79
CA GLN A 80 -18.44 2.58 10.78
C GLN A 80 -17.84 2.73 9.38
N TRP A 81 -16.79 3.54 9.24
CA TRP A 81 -16.12 3.72 7.96
C TRP A 81 -15.44 2.44 7.47
N ALA A 82 -14.92 1.60 8.36
CA ALA A 82 -14.35 0.31 7.99
C ALA A 82 -15.42 -0.61 7.39
N ASP A 83 -16.61 -0.64 8.00
CA ASP A 83 -17.76 -1.40 7.50
C ASP A 83 -18.27 -0.82 6.17
N ASP A 84 -18.42 0.52 6.10
CA ASP A 84 -18.93 1.23 4.94
C ASP A 84 -17.99 1.11 3.73
N LEU A 85 -16.67 1.25 3.92
CA LEU A 85 -15.69 1.29 2.83
C LEU A 85 -14.97 -0.04 2.57
N GLY A 86 -15.06 -0.98 3.51
CA GLY A 86 -14.43 -2.27 3.38
C GLY A 86 -12.91 -2.25 3.52
N PHE A 87 -12.35 -1.37 4.37
CA PHE A 87 -10.92 -1.40 4.71
C PHE A 87 -10.67 -2.21 5.99
N SER A 88 -9.47 -2.76 6.09
CA SER A 88 -9.03 -3.59 7.20
C SER A 88 -8.89 -2.75 8.48
N TYR A 89 -9.61 -3.15 9.53
CA TYR A 89 -9.65 -2.49 10.82
C TYR A 89 -9.73 -3.53 11.95
N VAL A 90 -8.89 -3.39 12.97
CA VAL A 90 -8.90 -4.25 14.15
C VAL A 90 -8.83 -3.40 15.40
N ARG A 91 -9.84 -3.52 16.27
CA ARG A 91 -9.83 -2.88 17.59
C ARG A 91 -8.98 -3.69 18.57
N ASN A 92 -7.67 -3.50 18.48
CA ASN A 92 -6.68 -4.21 19.28
C ASN A 92 -6.29 -3.49 20.59
N GLY A 93 -6.82 -2.28 20.82
CA GLY A 93 -6.49 -1.47 21.99
C GLY A 93 -5.09 -0.83 21.92
N SER A 94 -4.85 0.09 22.86
CA SER A 94 -3.55 0.72 23.06
C SER A 94 -3.08 0.57 24.50
N LEU A 95 -1.80 0.23 24.68
CA LEU A 95 -1.14 0.15 25.97
C LEU A 95 -0.01 1.16 26.04
N VAL A 96 0.07 1.93 27.13
CA VAL A 96 1.23 2.82 27.39
C VAL A 96 1.97 2.31 28.61
N LEU A 97 3.19 1.84 28.43
CA LEU A 97 3.99 1.21 29.48
C LEU A 97 4.86 2.21 30.22
N ALA A 98 4.91 2.08 31.54
CA ALA A 98 5.80 2.84 32.43
C ALA A 98 6.85 1.93 33.08
N PHE A 99 8.09 2.39 33.11
CA PHE A 99 9.26 1.67 33.63
C PHE A 99 9.92 2.40 34.82
N SER A 100 9.47 3.62 35.10
CA SER A 100 9.90 4.43 36.24
C SER A 100 8.71 5.09 36.95
N ASP A 101 8.95 5.66 38.12
CA ASP A 101 7.91 6.37 38.87
C ASP A 101 7.51 7.70 38.20
N GLU A 102 8.44 8.34 37.49
CA GLU A 102 8.17 9.51 36.62
C GLU A 102 7.19 9.13 35.50
N GLU A 103 7.44 8.00 34.84
CA GLU A 103 6.59 7.50 33.76
C GLU A 103 5.21 7.07 34.25
N ARG A 104 5.12 6.48 35.46
CA ARG A 104 3.82 6.21 36.10
C ARG A 104 3.06 7.50 36.41
N ALA A 105 3.75 8.58 36.76
CA ALA A 105 3.12 9.89 36.89
C ALA A 105 2.65 10.45 35.54
N SER A 106 3.40 10.22 34.45
CA SER A 106 2.95 10.54 33.08
C SER A 106 1.69 9.77 32.69
N VAL A 107 1.63 8.47 32.98
CA VAL A 107 0.46 7.61 32.74
C VAL A 107 -0.78 8.17 33.44
N ARG A 108 -0.68 8.53 34.72
CA ARG A 108 -1.79 9.17 35.46
C ARG A 108 -2.29 10.46 34.83
N ARG A 109 -1.38 11.29 34.33
CA ARG A 109 -1.75 12.51 33.59
C ARG A 109 -2.46 12.19 32.27
N LEU A 110 -2.05 11.16 31.55
CA LEU A 110 -2.71 10.72 30.33
C LEU A 110 -4.12 10.18 30.60
N VAL A 111 -4.32 9.47 31.71
CA VAL A 111 -5.66 9.00 32.14
C VAL A 111 -6.57 10.19 32.46
N ALA A 112 -6.10 11.18 33.21
CA ALA A 112 -6.86 12.40 33.48
C ALA A 112 -7.18 13.17 32.19
N ARG A 113 -6.22 13.27 31.27
CA ARG A 113 -6.41 13.89 29.95
C ARG A 113 -7.43 13.15 29.09
N ALA A 114 -7.44 11.81 29.14
CA ALA A 114 -8.43 11.00 28.45
C ALA A 114 -9.86 11.35 28.89
N VAL A 115 -10.07 11.55 30.20
CA VAL A 115 -11.36 11.99 30.75
C VAL A 115 -11.73 13.38 30.21
N GLU A 116 -10.80 14.33 30.22
CA GLU A 116 -11.03 15.70 29.70
C GLU A 116 -11.36 15.71 28.20
N ASN A 117 -10.69 14.85 27.42
CA ASN A 117 -10.95 14.68 25.99
C ASN A 117 -12.23 13.85 25.70
N GLY A 118 -12.85 13.24 26.71
CA GLY A 118 -14.05 12.42 26.55
C GLY A 118 -13.79 11.04 25.91
N VAL A 119 -12.62 10.46 26.16
CA VAL A 119 -12.24 9.11 25.71
C VAL A 119 -12.74 8.08 26.73
N PRO A 120 -13.62 7.14 26.35
CA PRO A 120 -14.14 6.15 27.27
C PRO A 120 -13.13 5.02 27.53
N GLY A 121 -13.24 4.37 28.68
CA GLY A 121 -12.55 3.10 28.95
C GLY A 121 -11.03 3.20 29.16
N VAL A 122 -10.47 4.40 29.36
CA VAL A 122 -9.05 4.55 29.68
C VAL A 122 -8.83 4.34 31.17
N ARG A 123 -7.99 3.37 31.54
CA ARG A 123 -7.68 3.06 32.94
C ARG A 123 -6.21 2.74 33.15
N GLU A 124 -5.74 2.95 34.37
CA GLU A 124 -4.41 2.51 34.80
C GLU A 124 -4.35 0.98 34.93
N LEU A 125 -3.14 0.46 34.75
CA LEU A 125 -2.76 -0.92 34.95
C LEU A 125 -1.58 -1.01 35.91
N ASP A 126 -1.60 -2.02 36.78
CA ASP A 126 -0.39 -2.44 37.47
C ASP A 126 0.52 -3.30 36.58
N ALA A 127 1.71 -3.64 37.08
CA ALA A 127 2.69 -4.40 36.33
C ALA A 127 2.24 -5.85 36.02
N ALA A 128 1.43 -6.46 36.89
CA ALA A 128 0.94 -7.82 36.70
C ALA A 128 -0.15 -7.85 35.63
N GLU A 129 -1.05 -6.87 35.63
CA GLU A 129 -2.06 -6.70 34.58
C GLU A 129 -1.42 -6.47 33.21
N VAL A 130 -0.39 -5.61 33.12
CA VAL A 130 0.34 -5.41 31.85
C VAL A 130 0.90 -6.72 31.32
N ARG A 131 1.61 -7.50 32.15
CA ARG A 131 2.22 -8.77 31.72
C ARG A 131 1.19 -9.86 31.41
N ALA A 132 -0.01 -9.78 32.00
CA ALA A 132 -1.11 -10.67 31.67
C ALA A 132 -1.68 -10.36 30.28
N LEU A 133 -1.73 -9.08 29.90
CA LEU A 133 -2.17 -8.65 28.56
C LEU A 133 -1.09 -8.84 27.49
N GLU A 134 0.17 -8.57 27.83
CA GLU A 134 1.32 -8.66 26.92
C GLU A 134 2.48 -9.43 27.58
N PRO A 135 2.51 -10.77 27.44
CA PRO A 135 3.55 -11.61 28.04
C PRO A 135 4.97 -11.31 27.55
N GLU A 136 5.10 -10.84 26.31
CA GLU A 136 6.38 -10.46 25.68
C GLU A 136 6.87 -9.06 26.09
N ALA A 137 6.06 -8.31 26.83
CA ALA A 137 6.47 -7.03 27.38
C ALA A 137 7.58 -7.21 28.43
N SER A 138 8.52 -6.27 28.43
CA SER A 138 9.69 -6.30 29.30
C SER A 138 9.32 -6.52 30.78
N PRO A 139 10.00 -7.42 31.49
CA PRO A 139 9.73 -7.71 32.90
C PRO A 139 10.00 -6.51 33.82
N LEU A 140 10.69 -5.48 33.32
CA LEU A 140 10.97 -4.23 34.03
C LEU A 140 9.77 -3.28 34.09
N VAL A 141 8.66 -3.59 33.41
CA VAL A 141 7.46 -2.76 33.44
C VAL A 141 6.90 -2.65 34.87
N ARG A 142 6.55 -1.42 35.26
CA ARG A 142 6.03 -1.06 36.59
C ARG A 142 4.53 -0.77 36.60
N GLY A 143 3.91 -0.70 35.43
CA GLY A 143 2.49 -0.43 35.22
C GLY A 143 2.27 0.29 33.89
N GLY A 144 1.07 0.79 33.67
CA GLY A 144 0.72 1.47 32.43
C GLY A 144 -0.71 2.00 32.41
N LEU A 145 -1.20 2.31 31.23
CA LEU A 145 -2.64 2.45 30.97
C LEU A 145 -3.05 1.57 29.80
N VAL A 146 -4.34 1.24 29.76
CA VAL A 146 -5.01 0.66 28.60
C VAL A 146 -6.09 1.62 28.09
N ALA A 147 -6.21 1.70 26.78
CA ALA A 147 -7.30 2.37 26.08
C ALA A 147 -7.91 1.41 25.06
N GLU A 148 -9.07 0.83 25.39
CA GLU A 148 -9.73 -0.21 24.58
C GLU A 148 -10.26 0.31 23.24
N THR A 149 -10.49 1.62 23.11
CA THR A 149 -10.92 2.24 21.84
C THR A 149 -9.77 2.41 20.84
N GLY A 150 -8.52 2.17 21.25
CA GLY A 150 -7.38 2.13 20.32
C GLY A 150 -7.55 1.00 19.31
N ALA A 151 -7.10 1.23 18.09
CA ALA A 151 -7.21 0.26 17.02
C ALA A 151 -6.07 0.41 16.00
N ILE A 152 -5.99 -0.53 15.08
CA ILE A 152 -5.09 -0.52 13.93
C ILE A 152 -5.89 -0.67 12.64
N CYS A 153 -5.39 -0.10 11.56
CA CYS A 153 -5.93 -0.24 10.21
C CYS A 153 -4.81 -0.33 9.18
N ASP A 154 -5.17 -0.68 7.94
CA ASP A 154 -4.32 -0.40 6.80
C ASP A 154 -4.55 1.07 6.35
N PRO A 155 -3.57 1.98 6.54
CA PRO A 155 -3.75 3.39 6.20
C PRO A 155 -3.85 3.64 4.69
N TYR A 156 -3.34 2.74 3.87
CA TYR A 156 -3.43 2.80 2.41
C TYR A 156 -4.85 2.46 1.97
N GLU A 157 -5.43 1.39 2.52
CA GLU A 157 -6.81 1.01 2.21
C GLU A 157 -7.78 2.12 2.62
N VAL A 158 -7.58 2.81 3.75
CA VAL A 158 -8.43 3.96 4.13
C VAL A 158 -8.44 5.03 3.02
N ALA A 159 -7.27 5.44 2.53
CA ALA A 159 -7.17 6.45 1.49
C ALA A 159 -7.67 5.93 0.12
N LEU A 160 -7.29 4.71 -0.25
CA LEU A 160 -7.67 4.09 -1.51
C LEU A 160 -9.18 3.90 -1.61
N ARG A 161 -9.81 3.27 -0.62
CA ARG A 161 -11.25 2.99 -0.65
C ARG A 161 -12.08 4.27 -0.64
N ALA A 162 -11.63 5.29 0.10
CA ALA A 162 -12.25 6.62 0.05
C ALA A 162 -12.12 7.27 -1.34
N ALA A 163 -10.94 7.19 -1.97
CA ALA A 163 -10.70 7.74 -3.30
C ALA A 163 -11.49 6.99 -4.39
N GLU A 164 -11.55 5.66 -4.33
CA GLU A 164 -12.33 4.84 -5.25
C GLU A 164 -13.82 5.16 -5.15
N GLN A 165 -14.37 5.28 -3.94
CA GLN A 165 -15.76 5.68 -3.76
C GLN A 165 -16.01 7.10 -4.28
N ALA A 166 -15.09 8.04 -4.04
CA ALA A 166 -15.21 9.39 -4.59
C ALA A 166 -15.24 9.37 -6.14
N ALA A 167 -14.41 8.53 -6.76
CA ALA A 167 -14.34 8.36 -8.21
C ALA A 167 -15.61 7.71 -8.79
N GLU A 168 -16.15 6.68 -8.12
CA GLU A 168 -17.44 6.05 -8.45
C GLU A 168 -18.61 7.06 -8.43
N HIS A 169 -18.48 8.12 -7.64
CA HIS A 169 -19.45 9.22 -7.55
C HIS A 169 -19.03 10.49 -8.32
N GLY A 170 -18.16 10.36 -9.33
CA GLY A 170 -17.88 11.41 -10.31
C GLY A 170 -16.71 12.35 -9.98
N THR A 171 -15.97 12.11 -8.89
CA THR A 171 -14.73 12.87 -8.62
C THR A 171 -13.65 12.47 -9.61
N THR A 172 -13.02 13.45 -10.26
CA THR A 172 -11.91 13.20 -11.18
C THR A 172 -10.58 13.14 -10.44
N PHE A 173 -9.78 12.09 -10.65
CA PHE A 173 -8.42 11.99 -10.13
C PHE A 173 -7.39 12.17 -11.24
N ARG A 174 -6.36 13.00 -10.99
CA ARG A 174 -5.22 13.20 -11.89
C ARG A 174 -3.93 12.94 -11.13
N PHE A 175 -3.21 11.91 -11.55
CA PHE A 175 -1.91 11.51 -11.00
C PHE A 175 -0.76 12.07 -11.82
N ASN A 176 0.43 12.14 -11.23
CA ASN A 176 1.61 12.80 -11.79
C ASN A 176 1.41 14.29 -12.08
N GLU A 177 0.44 14.92 -11.42
CA GLU A 177 0.07 16.33 -11.57
C GLU A 177 0.49 17.12 -10.33
N ARG A 178 1.79 17.38 -10.18
CA ARG A 178 2.28 18.19 -9.07
C ARG A 178 1.84 19.64 -9.26
N VAL A 179 1.04 20.18 -8.35
CA VAL A 179 0.75 21.63 -8.34
C VAL A 179 2.03 22.39 -8.01
N VAL A 180 2.43 23.30 -8.91
CA VAL A 180 3.63 24.14 -8.77
C VAL A 180 3.28 25.62 -8.55
N SER A 181 2.04 26.01 -8.83
CA SER A 181 1.55 27.36 -8.59
C SER A 181 0.07 27.33 -8.22
N VAL A 182 -0.30 28.20 -7.29
CA VAL A 182 -1.69 28.57 -6.98
C VAL A 182 -1.75 30.09 -6.85
N GLU A 183 -2.71 30.70 -7.52
CA GLU A 183 -2.94 32.14 -7.46
C GLU A 183 -4.42 32.44 -7.24
N ARG A 184 -4.70 33.53 -6.53
CA ARG A 184 -6.05 34.08 -6.40
C ARG A 184 -6.38 34.90 -7.65
N LEU A 185 -7.54 34.64 -8.23
CA LEU A 185 -8.01 35.33 -9.43
C LEU A 185 -8.63 36.69 -9.08
N ALA A 186 -8.30 37.70 -9.88
CA ALA A 186 -9.05 38.95 -9.91
C ALA A 186 -10.44 38.70 -10.56
N PRO A 187 -11.50 39.44 -10.16
CA PRO A 187 -12.86 39.21 -10.64
C PRO A 187 -12.99 39.17 -12.18
N GLU A 188 -12.28 40.05 -12.88
CA GLU A 188 -12.32 40.14 -14.34
C GLU A 188 -11.70 38.90 -15.00
N ARG A 189 -10.61 38.40 -14.42
CA ARG A 189 -9.93 37.18 -14.89
C ARG A 189 -10.74 35.93 -14.56
N ALA A 190 -11.40 35.90 -13.39
CA ALA A 190 -12.32 34.83 -13.03
C ALA A 190 -13.47 34.72 -14.03
N ALA A 191 -14.11 35.85 -14.37
CA ALA A 191 -15.19 35.89 -15.35
C ALA A 191 -14.74 35.47 -16.76
N ALA A 192 -13.52 35.83 -17.17
CA ALA A 192 -12.98 35.47 -18.48
C ALA A 192 -12.61 33.97 -18.61
N LEU A 193 -12.33 33.29 -17.49
CA LEU A 193 -11.97 31.87 -17.47
C LEU A 193 -13.17 30.95 -17.25
N ASP A 194 -14.35 31.49 -16.97
CA ASP A 194 -15.54 30.70 -16.73
C ASP A 194 -16.19 30.25 -18.07
N PRO A 195 -16.22 28.94 -18.38
CA PRO A 195 -16.74 28.44 -19.65
C PRO A 195 -18.25 28.63 -19.82
N VAL A 196 -19.00 28.85 -18.73
CA VAL A 196 -20.46 29.04 -18.77
C VAL A 196 -20.89 30.49 -18.54
N GLY A 197 -19.93 31.42 -18.50
CA GLY A 197 -20.14 32.83 -18.15
C GLY A 197 -20.15 33.07 -16.64
N PRO A 198 -20.38 34.31 -16.17
CA PRO A 198 -20.29 34.65 -14.75
C PRO A 198 -21.21 33.78 -13.89
N SER A 199 -20.61 33.09 -12.93
CA SER A 199 -21.29 32.14 -12.05
C SER A 199 -21.20 32.58 -10.59
N ASP A 200 -22.17 32.17 -9.77
CA ASP A 200 -22.24 32.51 -8.34
C ASP A 200 -22.20 31.22 -7.50
N PRO A 201 -21.17 31.03 -6.65
CA PRO A 201 -20.03 31.92 -6.37
C PRO A 201 -18.91 31.80 -7.41
N PRO A 202 -18.23 32.88 -7.84
CA PRO A 202 -17.32 32.85 -9.00
C PRO A 202 -16.09 31.97 -8.77
N LEU A 203 -15.37 31.66 -9.86
CA LEU A 203 -14.01 31.10 -9.79
C LEU A 203 -13.11 32.01 -8.94
N ARG A 204 -12.31 31.43 -8.04
CA ARG A 204 -11.45 32.16 -7.10
C ARG A 204 -9.97 31.89 -7.27
N TYR A 205 -9.62 30.70 -7.75
CA TYR A 205 -8.24 30.24 -7.82
C TYR A 205 -7.90 29.68 -9.19
N LEU A 206 -6.65 29.89 -9.60
CA LEU A 206 -6.04 29.18 -10.71
C LEU A 206 -4.84 28.39 -10.18
N LEU A 207 -4.79 27.11 -10.52
CA LEU A 207 -3.67 26.22 -10.22
C LEU A 207 -2.97 25.83 -11.51
N VAL A 208 -1.65 25.69 -11.45
CA VAL A 208 -0.81 25.20 -12.55
C VAL A 208 -0.01 24.00 -12.07
N THR A 209 0.00 22.95 -12.87
CA THR A 209 0.75 21.72 -12.57
C THR A 209 2.12 21.72 -13.24
N SER A 210 3.00 20.81 -12.82
CA SER A 210 4.31 20.60 -13.41
C SER A 210 4.25 20.17 -14.88
N ALA A 211 3.14 19.61 -15.33
CA ALA A 211 2.89 19.25 -16.72
C ALA A 211 2.38 20.43 -17.56
N GLY A 212 2.11 21.59 -16.95
CA GLY A 212 1.58 22.79 -17.62
C GLY A 212 0.05 22.88 -17.65
N ALA A 213 -0.67 21.85 -17.20
CA ALA A 213 -2.12 21.86 -17.13
C ALA A 213 -2.63 22.92 -16.14
N ARG A 214 -3.77 23.53 -16.48
CA ARG A 214 -4.35 24.65 -15.73
C ARG A 214 -5.72 24.27 -15.18
N TYR A 215 -5.97 24.60 -13.90
CA TYR A 215 -7.22 24.29 -13.22
C TYR A 215 -7.77 25.55 -12.55
N ALA A 216 -8.93 26.03 -12.98
CA ALA A 216 -9.63 27.11 -12.29
C ALA A 216 -10.74 26.54 -11.39
N ALA A 217 -10.83 27.03 -10.16
CA ALA A 217 -11.75 26.50 -9.17
C ALA A 217 -12.43 27.60 -8.33
N ARG A 218 -13.65 27.32 -7.86
CA ARG A 218 -14.37 28.18 -6.89
C ARG A 218 -13.79 28.02 -5.49
N ALA A 219 -13.40 26.79 -5.14
CA ALA A 219 -12.69 26.47 -3.91
C ALA A 219 -11.50 25.55 -4.15
N VAL A 220 -10.51 25.65 -3.26
CA VAL A 220 -9.34 24.76 -3.22
C VAL A 220 -9.23 24.14 -1.83
N VAL A 221 -9.06 22.83 -1.78
CA VAL A 221 -8.67 22.12 -0.54
C VAL A 221 -7.19 21.79 -0.64
N ASN A 222 -6.39 22.40 0.24
CA ASN A 222 -4.97 22.15 0.36
C ASN A 222 -4.71 21.00 1.34
N ALA A 223 -4.52 19.80 0.81
CA ALA A 223 -4.18 18.58 1.53
C ALA A 223 -2.78 18.06 1.14
N ALA A 224 -1.87 18.96 0.77
CA ALA A 224 -0.56 18.65 0.17
C ALA A 224 0.50 18.13 1.18
N GLY A 225 0.08 17.68 2.36
CA GLY A 225 0.97 17.10 3.38
C GLY A 225 2.10 18.05 3.78
N VAL A 226 3.35 17.60 3.67
CA VAL A 226 4.54 18.38 4.02
C VAL A 226 4.73 19.64 3.16
N PHE A 227 4.04 19.75 2.02
CA PHE A 227 4.09 20.90 1.10
C PHE A 227 2.89 21.86 1.27
N ALA A 228 2.01 21.62 2.24
CA ALA A 228 0.80 22.43 2.40
C ALA A 228 1.11 23.90 2.77
N ASP A 229 2.20 24.16 3.47
CA ASP A 229 2.67 25.51 3.75
C ASP A 229 3.01 26.30 2.48
N GLU A 230 3.64 25.68 1.47
CA GLU A 230 4.00 26.34 0.20
C GLU A 230 2.76 26.88 -0.52
N LEU A 231 1.69 26.09 -0.60
CA LEU A 231 0.45 26.50 -1.24
C LEU A 231 -0.30 27.57 -0.43
N ASN A 232 -0.39 27.41 0.90
CA ASN A 232 -0.98 28.44 1.76
C ASN A 232 -0.23 29.78 1.62
N ASN A 233 1.09 29.73 1.63
CA ASN A 233 1.95 30.92 1.62
C ASN A 233 1.91 31.65 0.28
N ALA A 234 1.44 31.03 -0.79
CA ALA A 234 1.22 31.69 -2.07
C ALA A 234 -0.04 32.58 -2.06
N VAL A 235 -1.04 32.29 -1.22
CA VAL A 235 -2.35 32.96 -1.27
C VAL A 235 -2.75 33.73 0.00
N SER A 236 -2.11 33.47 1.13
CA SER A 236 -2.39 34.11 2.42
C SER A 236 -1.17 34.85 2.98
N ALA A 237 -1.41 35.98 3.65
CA ALA A 237 -0.43 36.71 4.44
C ALA A 237 -0.10 35.97 5.75
N ARG A 238 -1.01 35.14 6.27
CA ARG A 238 -0.74 34.28 7.43
C ARG A 238 0.09 33.08 7.00
N LYS A 239 1.41 33.24 7.05
CA LYS A 239 2.34 32.20 6.61
C LYS A 239 2.34 31.02 7.56
N LEU A 240 2.40 29.82 6.99
CA LEU A 240 2.63 28.56 7.68
C LEU A 240 4.07 28.12 7.46
N ARG A 241 4.60 27.35 8.40
CA ARG A 241 5.92 26.74 8.31
C ARG A 241 5.83 25.30 8.79
N ILE A 242 6.08 24.36 7.89
CA ILE A 242 6.08 22.93 8.21
C ILE A 242 7.51 22.44 8.36
N THR A 243 7.80 21.82 9.52
CA THR A 243 9.02 21.04 9.73
C THR A 243 8.75 19.59 9.37
N ALA A 244 9.44 19.09 8.34
CA ALA A 244 9.36 17.68 7.97
C ALA A 244 10.13 16.84 9.00
N ARG A 245 9.44 15.93 9.68
CA ARG A 245 10.07 15.02 10.67
C ARG A 245 10.05 13.59 10.18
N ARG A 246 11.23 13.04 9.87
CA ARG A 246 11.39 11.66 9.42
C ARG A 246 11.27 10.70 10.59
N GLY A 247 10.44 9.68 10.41
CA GLY A 247 10.37 8.53 11.27
C GLY A 247 10.66 7.25 10.49
N GLU A 248 11.67 6.52 10.94
CA GLU A 248 12.14 5.25 10.36
C GLU A 248 11.54 4.06 11.13
N TYR A 249 11.15 3.00 10.42
CA TYR A 249 10.48 1.83 10.97
C TYR A 249 11.15 0.52 10.55
N CYS A 250 11.03 -0.48 11.42
CA CYS A 250 11.39 -1.87 11.19
C CYS A 250 10.12 -2.71 11.08
N LEU A 251 9.89 -3.38 9.96
CA LEU A 251 8.76 -4.29 9.72
C LEU A 251 9.26 -5.74 9.76
N TYR A 252 8.64 -6.54 10.62
CA TYR A 252 8.93 -7.96 10.81
C TYR A 252 7.96 -8.85 10.03
N ASP A 253 8.38 -10.08 9.76
CA ASP A 253 7.53 -11.11 9.16
C ASP A 253 6.27 -11.39 9.99
N ALA A 254 5.25 -11.96 9.34
CA ALA A 254 3.97 -12.26 9.98
C ALA A 254 4.09 -13.27 11.14
N GLU A 255 5.15 -14.08 11.18
CA GLU A 255 5.42 -14.98 12.31
C GLU A 255 5.67 -14.23 13.64
N TYR A 256 6.06 -12.95 13.59
CA TYR A 256 6.29 -12.11 14.77
C TYR A 256 5.05 -11.35 15.23
N GLY A 257 4.01 -11.23 14.40
CA GLY A 257 2.78 -10.49 14.76
C GLY A 257 2.13 -10.97 16.06
N PRO A 258 1.96 -12.29 16.28
CA PRO A 258 1.34 -12.81 17.50
C PRO A 258 2.09 -12.53 18.81
N LEU A 259 3.30 -11.97 18.77
CA LEU A 259 4.05 -11.60 19.97
C LEU A 259 3.38 -10.47 20.76
N PHE A 260 2.66 -9.57 20.07
CA PHE A 260 1.95 -8.47 20.70
C PHE A 260 0.51 -8.42 20.21
N SER A 261 -0.43 -8.32 21.15
CA SER A 261 -1.86 -8.20 20.79
C SER A 261 -2.31 -6.74 20.68
N HIS A 262 -1.77 -5.86 21.51
CA HIS A 262 -2.09 -4.44 21.55
C HIS A 262 -1.06 -3.59 20.80
N THR A 263 -1.44 -2.35 20.50
CA THR A 263 -0.49 -1.29 20.14
C THR A 263 0.22 -0.81 21.39
N VAL A 264 1.52 -1.09 21.53
CA VAL A 264 2.28 -0.82 22.76
C VAL A 264 3.20 0.39 22.61
N PHE A 265 2.98 1.41 23.44
CA PHE A 265 3.75 2.64 23.53
C PHE A 265 4.60 2.67 24.80
N GLN A 266 5.65 3.47 24.76
CA GLN A 266 6.38 3.87 25.97
C GLN A 266 5.81 5.19 26.50
N ALA A 267 5.61 5.28 27.82
CA ALA A 267 5.15 6.51 28.46
C ALA A 267 6.10 7.67 28.15
N PRO A 268 5.58 8.89 27.90
CA PRO A 268 6.41 10.06 27.71
C PRO A 268 7.30 10.34 28.93
N SER A 269 8.57 10.64 28.67
CA SER A 269 9.54 11.08 29.67
C SER A 269 10.20 12.39 29.25
N SER A 270 11.12 12.89 30.08
CA SER A 270 12.01 14.01 29.72
C SER A 270 12.80 13.78 28.41
N ALA A 271 12.97 12.54 27.96
CA ALA A 271 13.62 12.19 26.69
C ALA A 271 12.68 12.19 25.46
N GLY A 272 11.39 12.51 25.63
CA GLY A 272 10.40 12.58 24.55
C GLY A 272 9.45 11.37 24.47
N LYS A 273 8.73 11.25 23.35
CA LYS A 273 7.85 10.11 23.04
C LYS A 273 8.71 8.94 22.56
N GLY A 274 8.55 7.77 23.18
CA GLY A 274 9.37 6.58 22.87
C GLY A 274 8.91 5.80 21.64
N VAL A 275 9.71 4.79 21.27
CA VAL A 275 9.42 3.85 20.18
C VAL A 275 8.26 2.94 20.56
N LEU A 276 7.34 2.69 19.62
CA LEU A 276 6.23 1.77 19.78
C LEU A 276 6.51 0.41 19.14
N VAL A 277 5.78 -0.59 19.61
CA VAL A 277 5.70 -1.94 19.04
C VAL A 277 4.22 -2.22 18.79
N THR A 278 3.85 -2.59 17.56
CA THR A 278 2.44 -2.84 17.21
C THR A 278 2.32 -3.97 16.22
N PRO A 279 1.33 -4.87 16.37
CA PRO A 279 0.90 -5.70 15.25
C PRO A 279 0.31 -4.83 14.15
N THR A 280 0.28 -5.34 12.92
CA THR A 280 -0.47 -4.76 11.80
C THR A 280 -1.73 -5.60 11.56
N VAL A 281 -2.74 -5.02 10.88
CA VAL A 281 -3.95 -5.76 10.47
C VAL A 281 -3.63 -6.95 9.55
N HIS A 282 -2.44 -6.97 8.99
CA HIS A 282 -1.93 -7.96 8.05
C HIS A 282 -1.10 -9.05 8.71
N GLY A 283 -1.00 -9.04 10.05
CA GLY A 283 -0.31 -10.04 10.86
C GLY A 283 1.18 -9.80 11.05
N ASN A 284 1.76 -8.72 10.51
CA ASN A 284 3.17 -8.37 10.76
C ASN A 284 3.35 -7.71 12.13
N LEU A 285 4.60 -7.62 12.61
CA LEU A 285 4.97 -6.75 13.72
C LEU A 285 5.73 -5.53 13.20
N LEU A 286 5.37 -4.34 13.68
CA LEU A 286 6.00 -3.08 13.32
C LEU A 286 6.63 -2.42 14.55
N VAL A 287 7.88 -2.01 14.42
CA VAL A 287 8.64 -1.34 15.48
C VAL A 287 9.12 0.01 14.97
N GLY A 288 8.89 1.06 15.74
CA GLY A 288 9.36 2.40 15.40
C GLY A 288 8.46 3.52 15.94
N PRO A 289 8.58 4.72 15.40
CA PRO A 289 9.77 5.20 14.72
C PRO A 289 10.68 6.01 15.64
N ASN A 290 11.84 6.38 15.10
CA ASN A 290 12.53 7.57 15.58
C ASN A 290 11.81 8.87 15.13
N ALA A 291 12.40 10.02 15.45
CA ALA A 291 11.90 11.33 14.99
C ALA A 291 13.07 12.28 14.75
N VAL A 292 13.43 12.49 13.48
CA VAL A 292 14.55 13.33 13.07
C VAL A 292 14.07 14.42 12.13
N GLU A 293 14.31 15.68 12.48
CA GLU A 293 13.96 16.82 11.61
C GLU A 293 14.80 16.79 10.33
N GLN A 294 14.17 17.09 9.20
CA GLN A 294 14.78 17.05 7.88
C GLN A 294 14.77 18.43 7.23
N ALA A 295 15.87 18.77 6.56
CA ALA A 295 15.91 19.95 5.70
C ALA A 295 15.09 19.75 4.41
N SER A 296 15.05 18.52 3.89
CA SER A 296 14.30 18.17 2.69
C SER A 296 12.93 17.57 3.02
N LYS A 297 11.89 18.08 2.36
CA LYS A 297 10.52 17.53 2.39
C LYS A 297 10.33 16.27 1.54
N THR A 298 11.39 15.77 0.89
CA THR A 298 11.35 14.56 0.05
C THR A 298 12.30 13.46 0.52
N ASP A 299 13.07 13.67 1.59
CA ASP A 299 14.00 12.65 2.08
C ASP A 299 13.27 11.55 2.86
N LEU A 300 13.04 10.43 2.17
CA LEU A 300 12.45 9.21 2.68
C LEU A 300 13.48 8.09 2.91
N SER A 301 14.77 8.43 2.95
CA SER A 301 15.82 7.43 3.19
C SER A 301 15.81 6.91 4.63
N THR A 302 16.19 5.65 4.80
CA THR A 302 16.50 5.06 6.11
C THR A 302 18.00 5.10 6.36
N SER A 303 18.41 5.14 7.62
CA SER A 303 19.81 5.16 8.03
C SER A 303 20.14 4.00 8.96
N ALA A 304 21.36 3.49 8.89
CA ALA A 304 21.79 2.42 9.79
C ALA A 304 21.76 2.86 11.27
N GLU A 305 22.07 4.14 11.53
CA GLU A 305 21.98 4.75 12.86
C GLU A 305 20.53 4.88 13.34
N GLY A 306 19.64 5.38 12.48
CA GLY A 306 18.21 5.54 12.80
C GLY A 306 17.53 4.22 13.11
N LEU A 307 17.77 3.18 12.29
CA LEU A 307 17.23 1.84 12.53
C LEU A 307 17.84 1.20 13.80
N ARG A 308 19.12 1.42 14.09
CA ARG A 308 19.74 0.94 15.34
C ARG A 308 19.11 1.61 16.55
N PHE A 309 18.92 2.93 16.52
CA PHE A 309 18.22 3.66 17.57
C PHE A 309 16.83 3.10 17.80
N VAL A 310 16.06 2.83 16.73
CA VAL A 310 14.72 2.24 16.82
C VAL A 310 14.75 0.92 17.58
N LEU A 311 15.65 0.01 17.20
CA LEU A 311 15.77 -1.30 17.84
C LEU A 311 16.24 -1.19 19.30
N GLU A 312 17.23 -0.35 19.59
CA GLU A 312 17.75 -0.14 20.94
C GLU A 312 16.70 0.47 21.87
N ALA A 313 15.96 1.47 21.41
CA ALA A 313 14.86 2.08 22.17
C ALA A 313 13.69 1.09 22.35
N ALA A 314 13.40 0.25 21.37
CA ALA A 314 12.36 -0.77 21.46
C ALA A 314 12.64 -1.82 22.54
N ARG A 315 13.91 -2.10 22.87
CA ARG A 315 14.29 -3.07 23.92
C ARG A 315 13.74 -2.75 25.31
N LYS A 316 13.39 -1.49 25.55
CA LYS A 316 12.69 -1.10 26.77
C LYS A 316 11.30 -1.75 26.85
N THR A 317 10.60 -1.86 25.72
CA THR A 317 9.30 -2.53 25.58
C THR A 317 9.45 -4.03 25.35
N TRP A 318 10.27 -4.43 24.39
CA TRP A 318 10.45 -5.82 23.96
C TRP A 318 11.94 -6.19 23.99
N PRO A 319 12.44 -6.85 25.05
CA PRO A 319 13.87 -7.09 25.26
C PRO A 319 14.59 -7.79 24.09
N ASP A 320 13.88 -8.63 23.35
CA ASP A 320 14.41 -9.42 22.23
C ASP A 320 14.41 -8.67 20.89
N ALA A 321 14.01 -7.39 20.87
CA ALA A 321 14.05 -6.54 19.69
C ALA A 321 15.44 -6.56 19.04
N SER A 322 15.48 -7.07 17.81
CA SER A 322 16.70 -7.27 17.02
C SER A 322 16.39 -7.23 15.52
N ALA A 323 17.42 -7.21 14.67
CA ALA A 323 17.22 -7.24 13.22
C ALA A 323 16.71 -8.61 12.69
N ARG A 324 16.68 -9.65 13.53
CA ARG A 324 16.22 -10.98 13.14
C ARG A 324 14.71 -10.96 12.89
N GLY A 325 14.30 -11.45 11.73
CA GLY A 325 12.89 -11.48 11.33
C GLY A 325 12.40 -10.20 10.64
N MET A 326 13.23 -9.17 10.54
CA MET A 326 12.91 -7.98 9.74
C MET A 326 12.86 -8.35 8.26
N ILE A 327 11.74 -8.02 7.61
CA ILE A 327 11.55 -8.21 6.16
C ILE A 327 11.68 -6.89 5.41
N ALA A 328 11.32 -5.77 6.04
CA ALA A 328 11.44 -4.45 5.42
C ALA A 328 11.78 -3.36 6.43
N ASN A 329 12.28 -2.24 5.90
CA ASN A 329 12.38 -0.97 6.60
C ASN A 329 11.86 0.14 5.68
N PHE A 330 11.34 1.21 6.28
CA PHE A 330 10.85 2.37 5.54
C PHE A 330 10.88 3.61 6.42
N ALA A 331 10.79 4.78 5.79
CA ALA A 331 10.65 6.04 6.49
C ALA A 331 9.46 6.85 5.97
N GLY A 332 8.87 7.64 6.86
CA GLY A 332 7.82 8.59 6.53
C GLY A 332 8.12 9.98 7.09
N LEU A 333 7.64 11.02 6.42
CA LEU A 333 7.77 12.40 6.87
C LEU A 333 6.46 12.88 7.48
N ARG A 334 6.52 13.35 8.72
CA ARG A 334 5.41 14.04 9.38
C ARG A 334 5.43 15.52 9.03
N ALA A 335 4.26 16.06 8.70
CA ALA A 335 4.06 17.48 8.45
C ALA A 335 3.78 18.21 9.78
N SER A 336 4.80 18.38 10.62
CA SER A 336 4.61 19.04 11.93
C SER A 336 4.67 20.56 11.78
N SER A 337 3.82 21.27 12.53
CA SER A 337 3.92 22.73 12.62
C SER A 337 5.24 23.13 13.27
N ALA A 338 5.91 24.13 12.71
CA ALA A 338 7.14 24.68 13.28
C ALA A 338 6.86 25.75 14.36
N ASP A 339 5.62 26.26 14.42
CA ASP A 339 5.19 27.39 15.26
C ASP A 339 4.21 26.96 16.38
N GLY A 340 3.88 25.67 16.45
CA GLY A 340 2.98 25.09 17.46
C GLY A 340 2.88 23.58 17.32
N ASP A 341 2.00 22.94 18.10
CA ASP A 341 1.78 21.49 18.06
C ASP A 341 0.31 21.13 17.74
N ASP A 342 -0.33 21.90 16.85
CA ASP A 342 -1.72 21.67 16.46
C ASP A 342 -1.89 21.68 14.93
N PHE A 343 -3.02 21.13 14.47
CA PHE A 343 -3.43 21.16 13.08
C PHE A 343 -3.81 22.58 12.63
N VAL A 344 -3.79 22.81 11.33
CA VAL A 344 -4.36 24.00 10.69
C VAL A 344 -5.45 23.55 9.74
N ILE A 345 -6.71 23.68 10.17
CA ILE A 345 -7.90 23.20 9.45
C ILE A 345 -8.82 24.38 9.13
N GLY A 346 -9.27 24.49 7.88
CA GLY A 346 -10.22 25.50 7.42
C GLY A 346 -9.57 26.65 6.65
N GLU A 347 -10.31 27.74 6.48
CA GLU A 347 -9.90 28.89 5.66
C GLU A 347 -9.03 29.88 6.46
N PRO A 348 -7.94 30.42 5.87
CA PRO A 348 -7.35 31.63 6.39
C PRO A 348 -8.25 32.84 6.06
N GLU A 349 -8.33 33.80 6.98
CA GLU A 349 -9.26 34.95 6.89
C GLU A 349 -9.11 35.77 5.60
N ASP A 350 -7.91 35.80 5.02
CA ASP A 350 -7.56 36.62 3.85
C ASP A 350 -7.54 35.84 2.52
N ALA A 351 -7.79 34.53 2.53
CA ALA A 351 -7.90 33.71 1.31
C ALA A 351 -9.22 32.90 1.29
N PRO A 352 -10.38 33.56 1.08
CA PRO A 352 -11.68 32.91 1.06
C PRO A 352 -11.81 31.94 -0.11
N GLY A 353 -12.26 30.72 0.17
CA GLY A 353 -12.35 29.59 -0.74
C GLY A 353 -11.09 28.70 -0.72
N PHE A 354 -10.08 28.99 0.10
CA PHE A 354 -8.88 28.16 0.23
C PHE A 354 -8.86 27.46 1.60
N PHE A 355 -9.17 26.17 1.63
CA PHE A 355 -9.30 25.37 2.84
C PHE A 355 -8.02 24.59 3.11
N ASN A 356 -7.33 24.86 4.20
CA ASN A 356 -6.18 24.10 4.63
C ASN A 356 -6.58 22.81 5.37
N ILE A 357 -5.87 21.73 5.06
CA ILE A 357 -5.66 20.58 5.93
C ILE A 357 -4.12 20.46 6.08
N ALA A 358 -3.55 21.37 6.87
CA ALA A 358 -2.11 21.56 6.99
C ALA A 358 -1.62 21.23 8.40
N CYS A 359 -0.29 21.08 8.54
CA CYS A 359 0.34 20.61 9.78
C CYS A 359 -0.25 19.29 10.28
N PHE A 360 -0.70 18.44 9.36
CA PHE A 360 -1.52 17.26 9.62
C PHE A 360 -0.66 16.02 9.95
N ASP A 361 0.12 16.12 11.02
CA ASP A 361 0.90 15.02 11.58
C ASP A 361 0.06 14.13 12.52
N SER A 362 0.67 13.28 13.36
CA SER A 362 -0.09 12.40 14.26
C SER A 362 -0.93 13.23 15.25
N PRO A 363 -2.24 12.95 15.43
CA PRO A 363 -2.99 11.75 15.00
C PRO A 363 -3.83 11.96 13.70
N GLY A 364 -3.21 12.44 12.62
CA GLY A 364 -3.86 12.84 11.37
C GLY A 364 -4.61 11.71 10.66
N LEU A 365 -4.05 10.49 10.62
CA LEU A 365 -4.76 9.32 10.09
C LEU A 365 -6.10 9.11 10.80
N THR A 366 -6.08 9.10 12.14
CA THR A 366 -7.26 8.94 12.96
C THR A 366 -8.25 10.08 12.80
N SER A 367 -7.73 11.29 12.59
CA SER A 367 -8.51 12.52 12.48
C SER A 367 -9.14 12.73 11.09
N ALA A 368 -8.65 12.03 10.07
CA ALA A 368 -9.00 12.28 8.68
C ALA A 368 -10.52 12.19 8.38
N PRO A 369 -11.28 11.18 8.87
CA PRO A 369 -12.73 11.14 8.65
C PRO A 369 -13.46 12.39 9.16
N ALA A 370 -13.21 12.80 10.40
CA ALA A 370 -13.89 13.94 11.00
C ALA A 370 -13.44 15.29 10.40
N VAL A 371 -12.16 15.41 10.01
CA VAL A 371 -11.68 16.58 9.28
C VAL A 371 -12.30 16.66 7.88
N ALA A 372 -12.44 15.52 7.20
CA ALA A 372 -13.08 15.45 5.90
C ALA A 372 -14.54 15.90 5.96
N GLU A 373 -15.35 15.39 6.91
CA GLU A 373 -16.74 15.82 7.11
C GLU A 373 -16.83 17.33 7.37
N HIS A 374 -15.94 17.86 8.20
CA HIS A 374 -15.91 19.26 8.58
C HIS A 374 -15.56 20.18 7.39
N VAL A 375 -14.45 19.90 6.71
CA VAL A 375 -14.01 20.68 5.54
C VAL A 375 -15.03 20.53 4.42
N ALA A 376 -15.59 19.34 4.23
CA ALA A 376 -16.54 19.11 3.16
C ALA A 376 -17.83 19.91 3.33
N SER A 377 -18.37 19.89 4.54
CA SER A 377 -19.56 20.68 4.90
C SER A 377 -19.30 22.18 4.77
N ALA A 378 -18.10 22.66 5.13
CA ALA A 378 -17.75 24.08 5.02
C ALA A 378 -17.68 24.55 3.55
N VAL A 379 -17.02 23.76 2.69
CA VAL A 379 -16.97 24.02 1.24
C VAL A 379 -18.37 24.00 0.64
N ALA A 380 -19.17 22.95 0.95
CA ALA A 380 -20.53 22.83 0.43
C ALA A 380 -21.42 24.01 0.84
N ALA A 381 -21.34 24.44 2.10
CA ALA A 381 -22.07 25.61 2.60
C ALA A 381 -21.64 26.90 1.89
N GLN A 382 -20.34 27.11 1.69
CA GLN A 382 -19.81 28.30 1.00
C GLN A 382 -20.19 28.33 -0.48
N LEU A 383 -20.29 27.17 -1.12
CA LEU A 383 -20.68 27.03 -2.52
C LEU A 383 -22.20 26.90 -2.75
N GLY A 384 -23.01 26.85 -1.68
CA GLY A 384 -24.46 26.66 -1.78
C GLY A 384 -24.85 25.30 -2.36
N ALA A 385 -24.02 24.27 -2.17
CA ALA A 385 -24.22 22.96 -2.76
C ALA A 385 -25.35 22.18 -2.07
N ALA A 386 -26.26 21.64 -2.87
CA ALA A 386 -27.29 20.72 -2.37
C ALA A 386 -26.69 19.31 -2.11
N PRO A 387 -27.26 18.52 -1.19
CA PRO A 387 -26.90 17.12 -1.01
C PRO A 387 -27.04 16.30 -2.30
N ASN A 388 -26.14 15.33 -2.49
CA ASN A 388 -26.19 14.34 -3.56
C ASN A 388 -26.94 13.08 -3.07
N GLU A 389 -28.21 12.96 -3.45
CA GLU A 389 -29.06 11.81 -3.11
C GLU A 389 -28.59 10.48 -3.73
N ALA A 390 -27.72 10.53 -4.76
CA ALA A 390 -27.17 9.34 -5.39
C ALA A 390 -25.91 8.80 -4.69
N PHE A 391 -25.43 9.45 -3.64
CA PHE A 391 -24.25 8.98 -2.90
C PHE A 391 -24.58 7.70 -2.12
N ASP A 392 -23.91 6.60 -2.46
CA ASP A 392 -23.90 5.38 -1.65
C ASP A 392 -22.72 5.43 -0.67
N PRO A 393 -22.97 5.50 0.65
CA PRO A 393 -21.89 5.45 1.64
C PRO A 393 -21.16 4.11 1.68
N ARG A 394 -21.77 3.05 1.13
CA ARG A 394 -21.22 1.70 1.19
C ARG A 394 -20.47 1.33 -0.09
N ARG A 395 -19.41 0.56 0.08
CA ARG A 395 -18.64 -0.06 -0.99
C ARG A 395 -18.30 -1.49 -0.58
N VAL A 396 -18.67 -2.44 -1.42
CA VAL A 396 -18.45 -3.86 -1.11
C VAL A 396 -16.95 -4.18 -1.14
N ARG A 397 -16.42 -4.68 -0.01
CA ARG A 397 -15.08 -5.28 0.04
C ARG A 397 -15.11 -6.60 -0.70
N CYS A 398 -14.22 -6.77 -1.68
CA CYS A 398 -13.88 -8.12 -2.12
C CYS A 398 -12.98 -8.73 -1.04
N ALA A 399 -13.46 -9.76 -0.34
CA ALA A 399 -12.69 -10.44 0.69
C ALA A 399 -11.44 -11.06 0.05
N PRO A 400 -10.23 -10.85 0.63
CA PRO A 400 -9.03 -11.48 0.12
C PRO A 400 -9.14 -12.99 0.13
N PHE A 401 -8.59 -13.67 -0.88
CA PHE A 401 -8.64 -15.13 -0.97
C PHE A 401 -8.01 -15.83 0.26
N ALA A 402 -7.01 -15.18 0.85
CA ALA A 402 -6.35 -15.58 2.10
C ALA A 402 -7.30 -15.63 3.31
N GLU A 403 -8.41 -14.88 3.29
CA GLU A 403 -9.38 -14.77 4.38
C GLU A 403 -10.61 -15.69 4.18
N LEU A 404 -10.79 -16.24 2.98
CA LEU A 404 -11.90 -17.14 2.65
C LEU A 404 -11.68 -18.54 3.23
N ASP A 405 -12.74 -19.19 3.69
CA ASP A 405 -12.71 -20.61 4.03
C ASP A 405 -12.70 -21.52 2.79
N GLU A 406 -12.49 -22.83 2.97
CA GLU A 406 -12.37 -23.78 1.85
C GLU A 406 -13.65 -23.90 1.00
N ALA A 407 -14.83 -23.69 1.58
CA ALA A 407 -16.09 -23.72 0.83
C ALA A 407 -16.25 -22.44 0.01
N GLU A 408 -15.98 -21.28 0.63
CA GLU A 408 -15.99 -19.99 -0.05
C GLU A 408 -14.96 -19.93 -1.19
N ARG A 409 -13.77 -20.50 -0.99
CA ARG A 409 -12.74 -20.65 -2.03
C ARG A 409 -13.25 -21.50 -3.19
N ALA A 410 -13.84 -22.66 -2.91
CA ALA A 410 -14.37 -23.55 -3.95
C ALA A 410 -15.48 -22.86 -4.77
N ASP A 411 -16.38 -22.14 -4.10
CA ASP A 411 -17.45 -21.38 -4.75
C ASP A 411 -16.90 -20.24 -5.62
N ALA A 412 -15.91 -19.49 -5.14
CA ALA A 412 -15.25 -18.43 -5.91
C ALA A 412 -14.55 -18.99 -7.16
N ILE A 413 -13.83 -20.11 -7.03
CA ILE A 413 -13.15 -20.80 -8.15
C ILE A 413 -14.16 -21.33 -9.17
N ALA A 414 -15.30 -21.86 -8.72
CA ALA A 414 -16.35 -22.35 -9.60
C ALA A 414 -16.99 -21.21 -10.43
N GLN A 415 -17.10 -20.01 -9.86
CA GLN A 415 -17.65 -18.83 -10.54
C GLN A 415 -16.64 -18.19 -11.49
N ASP A 416 -15.37 -18.12 -11.08
CA ASP A 416 -14.27 -17.59 -11.89
C ASP A 416 -12.97 -18.36 -11.59
N PRO A 417 -12.49 -19.20 -12.53
CA PRO A 417 -11.29 -20.02 -12.33
C PRO A 417 -10.02 -19.24 -11.96
N ARG A 418 -9.97 -17.93 -12.22
CA ARG A 418 -8.84 -17.06 -11.84
C ARG A 418 -8.65 -16.97 -10.33
N TRP A 419 -9.69 -17.25 -9.53
CA TRP A 419 -9.55 -17.40 -8.07
C TRP A 419 -8.70 -18.62 -7.70
N GLY A 420 -8.60 -19.63 -8.57
CA GLY A 420 -7.78 -20.81 -8.33
C GLY A 420 -6.30 -20.60 -8.69
N HIS A 421 -6.01 -19.53 -9.44
CA HIS A 421 -4.64 -19.20 -9.85
C HIS A 421 -4.00 -18.27 -8.82
N VAL A 422 -3.28 -18.84 -7.85
CA VAL A 422 -2.53 -18.07 -6.85
C VAL A 422 -1.24 -17.52 -7.46
N VAL A 423 -1.20 -16.20 -7.67
CA VAL A 423 -0.06 -15.49 -8.28
C VAL A 423 0.98 -15.11 -7.21
N CYS A 424 0.55 -14.59 -6.05
CA CYS A 424 1.44 -14.26 -4.95
C CYS A 424 1.32 -15.26 -3.80
N ARG A 425 2.16 -16.29 -3.80
CA ARG A 425 2.13 -17.32 -2.76
C ARG A 425 2.36 -16.81 -1.34
N CYS A 426 3.21 -15.80 -1.14
CA CYS A 426 3.51 -15.29 0.21
C CYS A 426 2.34 -14.57 0.87
N CYS A 427 1.39 -14.06 0.08
CA CYS A 427 0.24 -13.31 0.56
C CYS A 427 -1.08 -13.97 0.12
N GLU A 428 -1.01 -15.15 -0.49
CA GLU A 428 -2.14 -15.89 -1.06
C GLU A 428 -3.03 -15.05 -1.99
N VAL A 429 -2.42 -14.18 -2.81
CA VAL A 429 -3.15 -13.32 -3.76
C VAL A 429 -3.35 -14.03 -5.08
N THR A 430 -4.58 -14.04 -5.55
CA THR A 430 -5.02 -14.69 -6.78
C THR A 430 -4.97 -13.75 -7.99
N GLU A 431 -5.02 -14.33 -9.18
CA GLU A 431 -5.17 -13.56 -10.42
C GLU A 431 -6.46 -12.74 -10.43
N ALA A 432 -7.58 -13.29 -9.91
CA ALA A 432 -8.87 -12.59 -9.85
C ALA A 432 -8.78 -11.27 -9.08
N GLU A 433 -8.06 -11.25 -7.95
CA GLU A 433 -7.84 -10.03 -7.15
C GLU A 433 -7.02 -8.99 -7.90
N LEU A 434 -5.98 -9.41 -8.62
CA LEU A 434 -5.16 -8.51 -9.46
C LEU A 434 -5.98 -7.91 -10.60
N VAL A 435 -6.78 -8.72 -11.29
CA VAL A 435 -7.66 -8.27 -12.37
C VAL A 435 -8.74 -7.32 -11.84
N ALA A 436 -9.34 -7.62 -10.69
CA ALA A 436 -10.31 -6.74 -10.04
C ALA A 436 -9.70 -5.37 -9.70
N ALA A 437 -8.47 -5.36 -9.17
CA ALA A 437 -7.74 -4.12 -8.89
C ALA A 437 -7.41 -3.32 -10.16
N LEU A 438 -7.08 -3.99 -11.27
CA LEU A 438 -6.81 -3.35 -12.56
C LEU A 438 -8.06 -2.74 -13.21
N ARG A 439 -9.24 -3.32 -12.94
CA ARG A 439 -10.54 -2.86 -13.45
C ARG A 439 -11.24 -1.89 -12.51
N GLY A 440 -10.60 -1.51 -11.40
CA GLY A 440 -11.12 -0.55 -10.43
C GLY A 440 -11.30 0.85 -11.00
N PRO A 441 -11.98 1.75 -10.27
CA PRO A 441 -12.33 3.10 -10.75
C PRO A 441 -11.11 4.03 -10.88
N LEU A 442 -9.98 3.69 -10.25
CA LEU A 442 -8.74 4.44 -10.34
C LEU A 442 -7.71 3.68 -11.19
N PRO A 443 -6.98 4.37 -12.07
CA PRO A 443 -5.97 3.72 -12.91
C PRO A 443 -4.81 3.17 -12.06
N VAL A 444 -4.29 2.02 -12.48
CA VAL A 444 -3.08 1.42 -11.94
C VAL A 444 -1.89 1.86 -12.82
N LEU A 445 -1.02 2.71 -12.27
CA LEU A 445 0.11 3.27 -13.03
C LEU A 445 1.47 2.67 -12.69
N SER A 446 1.55 1.78 -11.68
CA SER A 446 2.77 1.08 -11.31
C SER A 446 2.47 -0.30 -10.71
N LEU A 447 3.48 -1.18 -10.65
CA LEU A 447 3.34 -2.45 -9.92
C LEU A 447 3.05 -2.22 -8.44
N ASP A 448 3.69 -1.24 -7.80
CA ASP A 448 3.41 -0.92 -6.40
C ASP A 448 1.95 -0.47 -6.21
N ALA A 449 1.30 0.14 -7.18
CA ALA A 449 -0.14 0.44 -7.08
C ALA A 449 -0.99 -0.84 -6.91
N LEU A 450 -0.61 -1.96 -7.55
CA LEU A 450 -1.23 -3.27 -7.30
C LEU A 450 -0.83 -3.86 -5.96
N LYS A 451 0.42 -3.68 -5.55
CA LYS A 451 0.90 -4.10 -4.22
C LYS A 451 0.01 -3.54 -3.12
N TRP A 452 -0.33 -2.25 -3.18
CA TRP A 452 -1.15 -1.60 -2.14
C TRP A 452 -2.65 -1.93 -2.24
N ARG A 453 -3.14 -2.33 -3.41
CA ARG A 453 -4.54 -2.73 -3.63
C ARG A 453 -4.83 -4.17 -3.21
N THR A 454 -3.83 -5.05 -3.33
CA THR A 454 -4.00 -6.52 -3.24
C THR A 454 -3.08 -7.19 -2.25
N ARG A 455 -2.07 -6.49 -1.72
CA ARG A 455 -0.93 -7.03 -0.95
C ARG A 455 0.02 -7.94 -1.72
N ALA A 456 -0.18 -8.17 -3.02
CA ALA A 456 0.81 -8.89 -3.82
C ALA A 456 2.19 -8.22 -3.68
N MET A 457 3.27 -9.01 -3.60
CA MET A 457 4.64 -8.52 -3.35
C MET A 457 4.92 -7.95 -1.95
N MET A 458 4.01 -8.07 -0.97
CA MET A 458 4.24 -7.58 0.41
C MET A 458 4.83 -8.63 1.37
N GLY A 459 4.87 -9.90 0.99
CA GLY A 459 5.49 -10.96 1.79
C GLY A 459 7.02 -10.99 1.70
N ARG A 460 7.64 -11.98 2.35
CA ARG A 460 9.11 -12.14 2.50
C ARG A 460 9.93 -11.96 1.22
N CYS A 461 9.38 -12.38 0.07
CA CYS A 461 10.10 -12.29 -1.20
C CYS A 461 10.09 -10.89 -1.83
N HIS A 462 9.29 -9.96 -1.31
CA HIS A 462 9.14 -8.59 -1.82
C HIS A 462 8.88 -8.48 -3.33
N GLY A 463 8.15 -9.46 -3.89
CA GLY A 463 7.84 -9.53 -5.31
C GLY A 463 8.89 -10.23 -6.18
N GLY A 464 9.91 -10.86 -5.57
CA GLY A 464 10.94 -11.59 -6.30
C GLY A 464 10.43 -12.75 -7.17
N PHE A 465 9.27 -13.33 -6.83
CA PHE A 465 8.68 -14.45 -7.59
C PHE A 465 7.45 -14.07 -8.41
N CYS A 466 6.55 -13.25 -7.85
CA CYS A 466 5.27 -12.94 -8.49
C CYS A 466 5.33 -11.75 -9.46
N SER A 467 6.36 -10.90 -9.40
CA SER A 467 6.39 -9.70 -10.25
C SER A 467 6.39 -9.95 -11.76
N PRO A 468 7.04 -11.01 -12.31
CA PRO A 468 6.95 -11.29 -13.75
C PRO A 468 5.53 -11.69 -14.17
N GLU A 469 4.87 -12.54 -13.39
CA GLU A 469 3.50 -12.98 -13.68
C GLU A 469 2.50 -11.83 -13.53
N ILE A 470 2.66 -10.97 -12.52
CA ILE A 470 1.86 -9.75 -12.38
C ILE A 470 2.08 -8.83 -13.58
N ALA A 471 3.31 -8.64 -14.06
CA ALA A 471 3.59 -7.81 -15.23
C ALA A 471 2.92 -8.37 -16.50
N LYS A 472 2.89 -9.69 -16.66
CA LYS A 472 2.15 -10.37 -17.74
C LYS A 472 0.65 -10.11 -17.65
N ILE A 473 0.04 -10.27 -16.47
CA ILE A 473 -1.38 -9.98 -16.23
C ILE A 473 -1.69 -8.52 -16.54
N VAL A 474 -0.85 -7.59 -16.08
CA VAL A 474 -1.00 -6.15 -16.38
C VAL A 474 -0.97 -5.90 -17.87
N ALA A 475 -0.01 -6.47 -18.60
CA ALA A 475 0.10 -6.29 -20.04
C ALA A 475 -1.12 -6.81 -20.78
N ARG A 476 -1.63 -7.97 -20.38
CA ARG A 476 -2.85 -8.57 -20.91
C ARG A 476 -4.07 -7.68 -20.72
N GLU A 477 -4.34 -7.26 -19.47
CA GLU A 477 -5.54 -6.51 -19.10
C GLU A 477 -5.51 -5.05 -19.59
N THR A 478 -4.34 -4.41 -19.61
CA THR A 478 -4.22 -2.97 -19.90
C THR A 478 -3.66 -2.66 -21.28
N GLY A 479 -3.10 -3.65 -21.97
CA GLY A 479 -2.38 -3.44 -23.23
C GLY A 479 -1.04 -2.72 -23.08
N ARG A 480 -0.52 -2.55 -21.85
CA ARG A 480 0.75 -1.87 -21.59
C ARG A 480 1.88 -2.89 -21.43
N ALA A 481 2.88 -2.80 -22.29
CA ALA A 481 4.06 -3.65 -22.18
C ALA A 481 4.88 -3.36 -20.89
N PRO A 482 5.62 -4.33 -20.35
CA PRO A 482 6.32 -4.19 -19.05
C PRO A 482 7.33 -3.04 -18.95
N GLU A 483 7.95 -2.61 -20.05
CA GLU A 483 8.87 -1.46 -20.08
C GLU A 483 8.15 -0.11 -19.89
N ALA A 484 6.85 -0.06 -20.19
CA ALA A 484 6.01 1.11 -19.97
C ALA A 484 5.35 1.10 -18.58
N LEU A 485 5.63 0.08 -17.76
CA LEU A 485 5.12 -0.06 -16.41
C LEU A 485 6.21 0.33 -15.41
N ASP A 486 5.92 1.32 -14.56
CA ASP A 486 6.81 1.67 -13.46
C ASP A 486 6.70 0.67 -12.31
N LYS A 487 7.80 0.44 -11.59
CA LYS A 487 7.82 -0.35 -10.37
C LYS A 487 7.18 0.41 -9.22
N ARG A 488 7.54 1.69 -9.03
CA ARG A 488 7.07 2.52 -7.90
C ARG A 488 6.76 3.95 -8.25
N LEU A 489 7.70 4.69 -8.84
CA LEU A 489 7.55 6.11 -9.19
C LEU A 489 7.73 6.30 -10.71
N PRO A 490 7.28 7.43 -11.28
CA PRO A 490 7.56 7.75 -12.67
C PRO A 490 9.06 7.63 -13.00
N GLY A 491 9.38 6.89 -14.06
CA GLY A 491 10.77 6.67 -14.48
C GLY A 491 11.49 5.56 -13.73
N SER A 492 10.75 4.62 -13.12
CA SER A 492 11.30 3.41 -12.50
C SER A 492 10.81 2.15 -13.24
N PRO A 493 11.08 2.00 -14.54
CA PRO A 493 10.51 0.92 -15.33
C PRO A 493 10.90 -0.45 -14.77
N VAL A 494 9.96 -1.40 -14.82
CA VAL A 494 10.18 -2.77 -14.31
C VAL A 494 11.28 -3.48 -15.10
N VAL A 495 11.33 -3.26 -16.41
CA VAL A 495 12.36 -3.77 -17.32
C VAL A 495 12.83 -2.65 -18.25
N ALA A 496 14.08 -2.74 -18.73
CA ALA A 496 14.63 -1.74 -19.64
C ALA A 496 13.96 -1.76 -21.03
N SER A 497 13.54 -2.94 -21.50
CA SER A 497 12.80 -3.14 -22.74
C SER A 497 12.04 -4.47 -22.69
N SER A 498 10.99 -4.61 -23.48
CA SER A 498 10.36 -5.91 -23.76
C SER A 498 10.26 -6.15 -25.26
N ARG A 499 9.68 -7.29 -25.65
CA ARG A 499 9.48 -7.61 -27.06
C ARG A 499 8.33 -6.75 -27.62
N PRO A 500 8.39 -6.36 -28.90
CA PRO A 500 7.30 -5.60 -29.52
C PRO A 500 5.94 -6.31 -29.51
N ASP A 501 5.93 -7.64 -29.45
CA ASP A 501 4.75 -8.52 -29.44
C ASP A 501 4.38 -9.02 -28.03
N TYR A 502 4.93 -8.43 -26.95
CA TYR A 502 4.73 -8.94 -25.60
C TYR A 502 3.26 -8.94 -25.15
N VAL A 503 2.51 -7.89 -25.50
CA VAL A 503 1.10 -7.74 -25.12
C VAL A 503 0.25 -8.80 -25.81
N GLU A 504 0.52 -9.07 -27.08
CA GLU A 504 -0.11 -10.11 -27.88
C GLU A 504 0.20 -11.49 -27.31
N LEU A 505 1.47 -11.76 -26.99
CA LEU A 505 1.90 -13.01 -26.36
C LEU A 505 1.19 -13.24 -25.02
N ALA A 506 1.09 -12.19 -24.18
CA ALA A 506 0.42 -12.26 -22.89
C ALA A 506 -1.09 -12.57 -23.00
N ARG A 507 -1.73 -12.21 -24.13
CA ARG A 507 -3.12 -12.55 -24.44
C ARG A 507 -3.26 -13.95 -25.03
N THR A 508 -2.35 -14.35 -25.92
CA THR A 508 -2.41 -15.69 -26.54
C THR A 508 -2.12 -16.82 -25.56
N ASP A 509 -1.35 -16.56 -24.49
CA ASP A 509 -1.14 -17.51 -23.39
C ASP A 509 -2.45 -17.81 -22.60
N GLU A 510 -3.50 -16.99 -22.73
CA GLU A 510 -4.84 -17.23 -22.15
C GLU A 510 -5.73 -18.05 -23.10
N ASP A 511 -5.65 -17.78 -24.41
CA ASP A 511 -6.35 -18.53 -25.47
C ASP A 511 -5.76 -19.92 -25.71
N ALA A 512 -4.51 -20.14 -25.28
CA ALA A 512 -4.04 -21.48 -24.97
C ALA A 512 -4.85 -21.97 -23.76
N ALA A 513 -6.04 -22.52 -24.04
CA ALA A 513 -6.74 -23.40 -23.11
C ALA A 513 -5.68 -24.28 -22.42
N PRO A 514 -5.82 -24.63 -21.11
CA PRO A 514 -5.02 -25.71 -20.60
C PRO A 514 -5.21 -26.82 -21.61
N GLU A 515 -4.13 -27.19 -22.34
CA GLU A 515 -4.23 -28.22 -23.35
C GLU A 515 -5.06 -29.29 -22.67
N THR A 516 -6.22 -29.60 -23.25
CA THR A 516 -6.99 -30.74 -22.79
C THR A 516 -5.96 -31.85 -22.81
N ALA A 517 -5.48 -32.22 -21.63
CA ALA A 517 -4.37 -33.15 -21.43
C ALA A 517 -4.84 -34.58 -21.75
N GLY A 518 -5.76 -34.70 -22.70
CA GLY A 518 -6.44 -35.89 -23.13
C GLY A 518 -6.51 -36.05 -24.64
N GLU A 519 -6.37 -35.03 -25.50
CA GLU A 519 -6.70 -35.25 -26.93
C GLU A 519 -5.77 -34.63 -28.00
N ALA A 520 -5.02 -33.54 -27.75
CA ALA A 520 -4.17 -32.95 -28.80
C ALA A 520 -2.73 -33.50 -28.86
N ALA A 521 -2.21 -34.07 -27.77
CA ALA A 521 -0.89 -34.74 -27.75
C ALA A 521 -0.88 -36.09 -28.50
N ALA A 522 -2.04 -36.59 -28.94
CA ALA A 522 -2.14 -37.82 -29.73
C ALA A 522 -1.69 -37.62 -31.20
N ALA A 523 -1.53 -36.38 -31.69
CA ALA A 523 -1.16 -36.12 -33.09
C ALA A 523 0.36 -35.94 -33.32
N GLY A 524 1.17 -35.97 -32.25
CA GLY A 524 2.63 -35.88 -32.31
C GLY A 524 3.35 -37.04 -31.64
N ALA A 525 2.62 -38.07 -31.17
CA ALA A 525 3.23 -39.35 -30.88
C ALA A 525 3.78 -39.89 -32.21
N LEU A 526 5.08 -39.72 -32.44
CA LEU A 526 5.83 -40.67 -33.24
C LEU A 526 5.44 -42.02 -32.65
N ALA A 527 4.56 -42.74 -33.35
CA ALA A 527 4.21 -44.09 -33.00
C ALA A 527 5.51 -44.88 -33.03
N ALA A 528 6.19 -44.98 -31.88
CA ALA A 528 7.27 -45.90 -31.69
C ALA A 528 6.63 -47.26 -31.95
N ALA A 529 6.97 -47.86 -33.09
CA ALA A 529 6.54 -49.20 -33.42
C ALA A 529 6.86 -50.11 -32.22
N PRO A 530 5.98 -51.06 -31.83
CA PRO A 530 6.19 -51.88 -30.65
C PRO A 530 7.60 -52.49 -30.68
N GLY A 531 8.46 -51.95 -29.82
CA GLY A 531 9.87 -52.28 -29.73
C GLY A 531 10.11 -53.07 -28.44
N VAL A 532 10.98 -54.07 -28.51
CA VAL A 532 11.54 -54.69 -27.31
C VAL A 532 12.70 -53.81 -26.85
N TYR A 533 12.63 -53.32 -25.62
CA TYR A 533 13.66 -52.50 -24.99
C TYR A 533 14.33 -53.30 -23.87
N ASP A 534 15.63 -53.09 -23.68
CA ASP A 534 16.39 -53.71 -22.60
C ASP A 534 16.10 -53.00 -21.27
N VAL A 535 15.87 -51.67 -21.32
CA VAL A 535 15.60 -50.84 -20.14
C VAL A 535 14.50 -49.83 -20.46
N ALA A 536 13.51 -49.71 -19.57
CA ALA A 536 12.56 -48.62 -19.58
C ALA A 536 12.81 -47.69 -18.37
N VAL A 537 13.05 -46.41 -18.63
CA VAL A 537 13.22 -45.37 -17.62
C VAL A 537 11.94 -44.55 -17.54
N VAL A 538 11.37 -44.42 -16.34
CA VAL A 538 10.13 -43.66 -16.11
C VAL A 538 10.45 -42.36 -15.36
N GLY A 539 10.15 -41.24 -16.00
CA GLY A 539 10.42 -39.88 -15.56
C GLY A 539 11.62 -39.27 -16.30
N GLY A 540 11.38 -38.24 -17.09
CA GLY A 540 12.33 -37.46 -17.89
C GLY A 540 12.95 -36.26 -17.17
N GLY A 541 13.01 -36.29 -15.84
CA GLY A 541 13.80 -35.34 -15.06
C GLY A 541 15.30 -35.60 -15.17
N ALA A 542 16.11 -34.75 -14.52
CA ALA A 542 17.58 -34.85 -14.54
C ALA A 542 18.13 -36.27 -14.29
N ALA A 543 17.60 -36.95 -13.27
CA ALA A 543 18.02 -38.30 -12.91
C ALA A 543 17.62 -39.35 -13.95
N GLY A 544 16.42 -39.23 -14.53
CA GLY A 544 15.96 -40.18 -15.54
C GLY A 544 16.67 -40.02 -16.87
N ILE A 545 16.91 -38.77 -17.30
CA ILE A 545 17.77 -38.50 -18.46
C ILE A 545 19.16 -39.10 -18.25
N ALA A 546 19.79 -38.87 -17.09
CA ALA A 546 21.11 -39.42 -16.80
C ALA A 546 21.13 -40.96 -16.75
N ALA A 547 20.10 -41.58 -16.16
CA ALA A 547 19.97 -43.04 -16.12
C ALA A 547 19.78 -43.64 -17.52
N ALA A 548 18.97 -42.99 -18.36
CA ALA A 548 18.75 -43.41 -19.74
C ALA A 548 20.04 -43.31 -20.56
N GLN A 549 20.78 -42.20 -20.44
CA GLN A 549 22.09 -42.04 -21.09
C GLN A 549 23.12 -43.08 -20.60
N ALA A 550 23.14 -43.40 -19.30
CA ALA A 550 24.08 -44.36 -18.74
C ALA A 550 23.79 -45.77 -19.26
N ALA A 551 22.54 -46.23 -19.19
CA ALA A 551 22.13 -47.53 -19.73
C ALA A 551 22.41 -47.64 -21.24
N ALA A 552 22.12 -46.58 -21.99
CA ALA A 552 22.43 -46.50 -23.41
C ALA A 552 23.94 -46.54 -23.72
N SER A 553 24.77 -45.96 -22.85
CA SER A 553 26.24 -46.00 -22.98
C SER A 553 26.79 -47.41 -22.81
N ASP A 554 26.13 -48.22 -21.98
CA ASP A 554 26.49 -49.63 -21.74
C ASP A 554 25.89 -50.57 -22.80
N GLY A 555 25.28 -50.02 -23.86
CA GLY A 555 24.80 -50.76 -25.02
C GLY A 555 23.35 -51.23 -24.92
N ALA A 556 22.60 -50.83 -23.89
CA ALA A 556 21.18 -51.13 -23.78
C ALA A 556 20.36 -50.32 -24.79
N ARG A 557 19.30 -50.92 -25.34
CA ARG A 557 18.23 -50.20 -26.02
C ARG A 557 17.24 -49.67 -25.00
N VAL A 558 17.12 -48.35 -24.89
CA VAL A 558 16.41 -47.69 -23.79
C VAL A 558 15.14 -47.00 -24.28
N LEU A 559 14.07 -47.09 -23.50
CA LEU A 559 12.86 -46.26 -23.64
C LEU A 559 12.77 -45.30 -22.45
N LEU A 560 12.71 -43.99 -22.68
CA LEU A 560 12.54 -42.96 -21.66
C LEU A 560 11.13 -42.37 -21.72
N LEU A 561 10.29 -42.68 -20.74
CA LEU A 561 8.91 -42.21 -20.69
C LEU A 561 8.78 -41.04 -19.72
N ASP A 562 8.12 -39.96 -20.14
CA ASP A 562 7.66 -38.89 -19.25
C ASP A 562 6.16 -38.62 -19.47
N ARG A 563 5.49 -38.15 -18.43
CA ARG A 563 4.11 -37.66 -18.52
C ARG A 563 4.02 -36.30 -19.20
N GLU A 564 5.11 -35.53 -19.22
CA GLU A 564 5.17 -34.17 -19.74
C GLU A 564 5.73 -34.14 -21.17
N ALA A 565 5.16 -33.31 -22.05
CA ALA A 565 5.59 -33.18 -23.45
C ALA A 565 7.03 -32.66 -23.63
N LYS A 566 7.66 -32.15 -22.56
CA LYS A 566 9.05 -31.66 -22.55
C LYS A 566 9.80 -32.23 -21.35
N LEU A 567 10.90 -32.92 -21.62
CA LEU A 567 11.84 -33.43 -20.62
C LEU A 567 12.46 -32.30 -19.77
N GLY A 568 13.06 -32.66 -18.64
CA GLY A 568 13.82 -31.76 -17.74
C GLY A 568 13.27 -31.71 -16.31
N GLY A 569 12.03 -32.11 -16.08
CA GLY A 569 11.40 -32.13 -14.75
C GLY A 569 11.60 -30.82 -13.98
N ILE A 570 12.04 -30.92 -12.71
CA ILE A 570 12.26 -29.77 -11.82
C ILE A 570 13.27 -28.75 -12.35
N LEU A 571 14.22 -29.17 -13.20
CA LEU A 571 15.25 -28.28 -13.74
C LEU A 571 14.65 -27.16 -14.59
N LYS A 572 13.46 -27.36 -15.17
CA LYS A 572 12.72 -26.31 -15.91
C LYS A 572 12.38 -25.10 -15.04
N GLN A 573 12.33 -25.27 -13.72
CA GLN A 573 11.99 -24.23 -12.75
C GLN A 573 13.21 -23.65 -12.04
N CYS A 574 14.40 -24.26 -12.23
CA CYS A 574 15.63 -23.85 -11.56
C CYS A 574 16.33 -22.72 -12.35
N VAL A 575 15.84 -21.49 -12.21
CA VAL A 575 16.36 -20.31 -12.94
C VAL A 575 17.66 -19.74 -12.36
N HIS A 576 18.16 -20.27 -11.24
CA HIS A 576 19.48 -19.90 -10.73
C HIS A 576 20.58 -20.63 -11.50
N ASN A 577 21.75 -20.01 -11.55
CA ASN A 577 22.95 -20.51 -12.20
C ASN A 577 23.71 -21.54 -11.33
N GLY A 578 24.72 -22.19 -11.91
CA GLY A 578 25.63 -23.12 -11.22
C GLY A 578 25.51 -24.60 -11.58
N PHE A 579 24.50 -25.02 -12.37
CA PHE A 579 24.24 -26.44 -12.65
C PHE A 579 25.32 -27.11 -13.52
N GLY A 580 25.93 -26.38 -14.46
CA GLY A 580 26.90 -26.93 -15.41
C GLY A 580 28.35 -27.00 -14.94
N LEU A 581 28.69 -26.49 -13.75
CA LEU A 581 30.07 -26.23 -13.36
C LEU A 581 30.95 -27.49 -13.33
N HIS A 582 30.44 -28.59 -12.75
CA HIS A 582 31.21 -29.82 -12.63
C HIS A 582 31.21 -30.67 -13.89
N ARG A 583 30.09 -30.69 -14.63
CA ARG A 583 29.88 -31.62 -15.75
C ARG A 583 30.28 -31.01 -17.10
N PHE A 584 30.02 -29.72 -17.30
CA PHE A 584 30.25 -29.02 -18.55
C PHE A 584 31.32 -27.92 -18.44
N GLY A 585 31.86 -27.66 -17.24
CA GLY A 585 32.86 -26.62 -17.02
C GLY A 585 32.35 -25.19 -17.29
N VAL A 586 31.04 -25.01 -17.39
CA VAL A 586 30.40 -23.72 -17.65
C VAL A 586 29.22 -23.50 -16.71
N GLU A 587 28.97 -22.25 -16.39
CA GLU A 587 27.83 -21.90 -15.55
C GLU A 587 26.55 -21.95 -16.39
N LEU A 588 25.56 -22.74 -15.94
CA LEU A 588 24.27 -22.92 -16.61
C LEU A 588 23.14 -22.77 -15.61
N THR A 589 22.01 -22.26 -16.07
CA THR A 589 20.72 -22.41 -15.40
C THR A 589 20.22 -23.84 -15.49
N GLY A 590 19.23 -24.20 -14.68
CA GLY A 590 18.59 -25.52 -14.72
C GLY A 590 18.02 -25.87 -16.11
N PRO A 591 17.27 -24.99 -16.80
CA PRO A 591 16.77 -25.27 -18.13
C PRO A 591 17.88 -25.47 -19.17
N GLU A 592 18.95 -24.67 -19.12
CA GLU A 592 20.10 -24.81 -20.03
C GLU A 592 20.87 -26.12 -19.78
N TYR A 593 21.03 -26.50 -18.51
CA TYR A 593 21.62 -27.79 -18.16
C TYR A 593 20.77 -28.95 -18.66
N ALA A 594 19.45 -28.90 -18.43
CA ALA A 594 18.51 -29.92 -18.90
C ALA A 594 18.55 -30.04 -20.43
N GLN A 595 18.54 -28.92 -21.15
CA GLN A 595 18.57 -28.94 -22.61
C GLN A 595 19.85 -29.62 -23.14
N ARG A 596 21.02 -29.36 -22.53
CA ARG A 596 22.26 -30.03 -22.93
C ARG A 596 22.24 -31.55 -22.69
N GLU A 597 21.65 -31.98 -21.58
CA GLU A 597 21.47 -33.42 -21.31
C GLU A 597 20.48 -34.06 -22.30
N ILE A 598 19.44 -33.33 -22.70
CA ILE A 598 18.46 -33.77 -23.70
C ILE A 598 19.12 -33.87 -25.09
N ASP A 599 19.92 -32.88 -25.49
CA ASP A 599 20.65 -32.91 -26.77
C ASP A 599 21.65 -34.08 -26.81
N ALA A 600 22.24 -34.41 -25.65
CA ALA A 600 23.11 -35.57 -25.47
C ALA A 600 22.38 -36.92 -25.54
N LEU A 601 21.06 -36.98 -25.27
CA LEU A 601 20.24 -38.17 -25.52
C LEU A 601 20.07 -38.39 -27.03
N ALA A 602 19.72 -37.35 -27.78
CA ALA A 602 19.43 -37.43 -29.21
C ALA A 602 20.63 -37.88 -30.07
N THR A 603 21.85 -37.57 -29.62
CA THR A 603 23.09 -37.94 -30.33
C THR A 603 23.52 -39.40 -30.13
N ARG A 604 22.95 -40.12 -29.16
CA ARG A 604 23.37 -41.49 -28.80
C ARG A 604 22.58 -42.60 -29.50
N GLY A 605 21.50 -42.29 -30.21
CA GLY A 605 20.78 -43.19 -31.13
C GLY A 605 20.16 -44.47 -30.55
N SER A 606 20.39 -44.78 -29.28
CA SER A 606 19.89 -45.98 -28.57
C SER A 606 18.85 -45.67 -27.49
N VAL A 607 18.35 -44.43 -27.42
CA VAL A 607 17.28 -44.01 -26.52
C VAL A 607 16.10 -43.50 -27.33
N ASP A 608 14.96 -44.18 -27.22
CA ASP A 608 13.67 -43.70 -27.68
C ASP A 608 13.01 -42.92 -26.53
N VAL A 609 12.46 -41.72 -26.81
CA VAL A 609 11.79 -40.84 -25.83
C VAL A 609 10.31 -40.77 -26.14
#